data_AF-A0A419J1Q5-F1
#
_entry.id   AF-A0A419J1Q5-F1
#
_cell.length_a   1.000
_cell.length_b   1.000
_cell.length_c   1.000
_cell.angle_alpha   90.00
_cell.angle_beta   90.00
_cell.angle_gamma   90.00
#
_symmetry.space_group_name_H-M   'P 1'
#
loop_
_entity.id
_entity.type
_entity.pdbx_description
1 polymer ?
#
loop_
_entity_poly.entity_id
_entity_poly.type
_entity_poly.pdbx_seq_one_letter_code
_entity_poly.pdbx_strand_id
1 'polypeptide(L)'
;MSKKIIRQKYFISRELRISIALIILWSLLVTALFTYFARELSGKIGHGTPLFIIVMLGYVLIIVVLTMMFSHRLIGPFERLNTEMRLIRSGEYHRRLGVRKNDDIYIRSFIKEVNMILEACEKEQQYKKELIRNIDSELMNIIALIEEGEPSKDKMRERVLAIHKKLKWPEGKTQGNQSGV
;
A
#
# COMPACT_ATOMS: atom_id res chain seq x y z
N MET A 1 -20.79 11.48 -4.61
CA MET A 1 -19.94 10.46 -3.94
C MET A 1 -18.97 11.04 -2.89
N SER A 2 -18.89 12.37 -2.71
CA SER A 2 -17.91 13.07 -1.85
C SER A 2 -18.05 12.89 -0.32
N LYS A 3 -19.25 12.60 0.21
CA LYS A 3 -19.49 12.54 1.69
C LYS A 3 -18.73 11.42 2.43
N LYS A 4 -18.37 10.32 1.76
CA LYS A 4 -17.63 9.21 2.41
C LYS A 4 -16.16 9.53 2.64
N ILE A 5 -15.53 10.29 1.75
CA ILE A 5 -14.09 10.59 1.78
C ILE A 5 -13.76 11.55 2.92
N ILE A 6 -14.64 12.54 3.18
CA ILE A 6 -14.45 13.55 4.23
C ILE A 6 -14.53 12.93 5.63
N ARG A 7 -15.45 11.98 5.85
CA ARG A 7 -15.53 11.23 7.13
C ARG A 7 -14.26 10.42 7.39
N GLN A 8 -13.66 9.85 6.36
CA GLN A 8 -12.45 9.04 6.48
C GLN A 8 -11.24 9.90 6.89
N LYS A 9 -11.08 11.10 6.31
CA LYS A 9 -10.00 12.04 6.66
C LYS A 9 -10.07 12.53 8.12
N TYR A 10 -11.28 12.75 8.63
CA TYR A 10 -11.50 13.12 10.05
C TYR A 10 -11.25 11.95 11.01
N PHE A 11 -11.54 10.72 10.60
CA PHE A 11 -11.29 9.53 11.43
C PHE A 11 -9.79 9.21 11.54
N ILE A 12 -9.06 9.30 10.42
CA ILE A 12 -7.62 9.02 10.31
C ILE A 12 -6.78 9.97 11.20
N SER A 13 -7.17 11.24 11.30
CA SER A 13 -6.48 12.22 12.15
C SER A 13 -6.76 12.02 13.65
N ARG A 14 -7.89 11.39 14.01
CA ARG A 14 -8.25 11.10 15.40
C ARG A 14 -7.44 9.93 15.96
N GLU A 15 -7.14 8.91 15.16
CA GLU A 15 -6.39 7.72 15.60
C GLU A 15 -4.88 7.94 15.69
N LEU A 16 -4.33 8.87 14.90
CA LEU A 16 -2.89 9.19 14.96
C LEU A 16 -2.60 9.92 16.26
N ARG A 17 -3.54 10.76 16.68
CA ARG A 17 -3.56 11.39 18.00
C ARG A 17 -3.67 10.36 19.11
N ILE A 18 -4.39 9.25 18.92
CA ILE A 18 -4.47 8.17 19.92
C ILE A 18 -3.13 7.45 20.04
N SER A 19 -2.44 7.15 18.94
CA SER A 19 -1.12 6.49 18.99
C SER A 19 -0.06 7.39 19.65
N ILE A 20 -0.03 8.67 19.29
CA ILE A 20 0.85 9.66 19.92
C ILE A 20 0.48 9.84 21.40
N ALA A 21 -0.82 9.96 21.72
CA ALA A 21 -1.29 10.05 23.10
C ALA A 21 -0.94 8.79 23.89
N LEU A 22 -0.93 7.61 23.28
CA LEU A 22 -0.54 6.36 23.91
C LEU A 22 0.97 6.35 24.21
N ILE A 23 1.81 6.82 23.28
CA ILE A 23 3.26 6.95 23.52
C ILE A 23 3.53 7.95 24.65
N ILE A 24 2.85 9.10 24.64
CA ILE A 24 2.94 10.10 25.71
C ILE A 24 2.42 9.54 27.04
N LEU A 25 1.32 8.79 27.02
CA LEU A 25 0.76 8.16 28.21
C LEU A 25 1.75 7.13 28.80
N TRP A 26 2.34 6.28 27.96
CA TRP A 26 3.36 5.32 28.40
C TRP A 26 4.61 6.01 28.94
N SER A 27 5.09 7.09 28.31
CA SER A 27 6.25 7.83 28.81
C SER A 27 5.97 8.51 30.16
N LEU A 28 4.78 9.08 30.32
CA LEU A 28 4.32 9.65 31.60
C LEU A 28 4.16 8.56 32.67
N LEU A 29 3.57 7.43 32.33
CA LEU A 29 3.35 6.33 33.28
C LEU A 29 4.67 5.71 33.74
N VAL A 30 5.62 5.53 32.82
CA VAL A 30 6.99 5.09 33.16
C VAL A 30 7.67 6.10 34.09
N THR A 31 7.56 7.40 33.79
CA THR A 31 8.15 8.47 34.62
C THR A 31 7.52 8.53 36.02
N ALA A 32 6.19 8.41 36.11
CA ALA A 32 5.46 8.43 37.37
C ALA A 32 5.80 7.20 38.23
N LEU A 33 5.82 6.01 37.61
CA LEU A 33 6.21 4.76 38.25
C LEU A 33 7.66 4.85 38.77
N PHE A 34 8.56 5.39 37.96
CA PHE A 34 9.96 5.62 38.34
C PHE A 34 10.10 6.57 39.53
N THR A 35 9.38 7.70 39.50
CA THR A 35 9.42 8.70 40.57
C THR A 35 8.90 8.11 41.89
N TYR A 36 7.85 7.29 41.82
CA TYR A 36 7.30 6.56 42.96
C TYR A 36 8.33 5.57 43.54
N PHE A 37 8.91 4.69 42.70
CA PHE A 37 9.91 3.72 43.15
C PHE A 37 11.18 4.39 43.70
N ALA A 38 11.67 5.46 43.05
CA ALA A 38 12.83 6.20 43.52
C ALA A 38 12.59 6.76 44.93
N ARG A 39 11.39 7.30 45.20
CA ARG A 39 11.03 7.85 46.51
C ARG A 39 10.89 6.76 47.58
N GLU A 40 10.22 5.66 47.27
CA GLU A 40 9.99 4.55 48.21
C GLU A 40 11.29 3.82 48.55
N LEU A 41 12.17 3.62 47.57
CA LEU A 41 13.45 2.91 47.75
C LEU A 41 14.52 3.81 48.38
N SER A 42 14.51 5.12 48.09
CA SER A 42 15.43 6.09 48.70
C SER A 42 15.26 6.17 50.21
N GLY A 43 14.07 5.89 50.74
CA GLY A 43 13.81 5.86 52.18
C GLY A 43 14.31 4.59 52.87
N LYS A 44 14.58 3.50 52.14
CA LYS A 44 14.86 2.17 52.72
C LYS A 44 16.27 1.63 52.44
N ILE A 45 16.92 2.03 51.34
CA ILE A 45 18.15 1.36 50.84
C ILE A 45 19.41 2.23 51.00
N GLY A 46 19.29 3.48 51.45
CA GLY A 46 20.43 4.41 51.52
C GLY A 46 20.91 4.87 50.13
N HIS A 47 21.69 5.96 50.10
CA HIS A 47 22.20 6.52 48.85
C HIS A 47 23.26 5.61 48.23
N GLY A 48 22.96 5.01 47.08
CA GLY A 48 24.01 4.32 46.33
C GLY A 48 23.50 3.50 45.15
N THR A 49 24.39 3.41 44.18
CA THR A 49 24.45 2.55 42.98
C THR A 49 23.50 1.34 42.88
N PRO A 50 23.29 0.46 43.89
CA PRO A 50 22.32 -0.64 43.79
C PRO A 50 20.89 -0.22 43.42
N LEU A 51 20.39 0.89 43.97
CA LEU A 51 19.04 1.39 43.67
C LEU A 51 18.95 1.82 42.19
N PHE A 52 19.98 2.49 41.69
CA PHE A 52 20.09 2.87 40.28
C PHE A 52 20.11 1.65 39.35
N ILE A 53 20.84 0.60 39.71
CA ILE A 53 20.91 -0.64 38.92
C ILE A 53 19.54 -1.32 38.82
N ILE A 54 18.84 -1.51 39.94
CA ILE A 54 17.51 -2.15 39.98
C ILE A 54 16.52 -1.38 39.09
N VAL A 55 16.55 -0.06 39.21
CA VAL A 55 15.68 0.83 38.44
C VAL A 55 16.01 0.79 36.94
N MET A 56 17.29 0.78 36.57
CA MET A 56 17.72 0.62 35.17
C MET A 56 17.33 -0.73 34.60
N LEU A 57 17.41 -1.80 35.39
CA LEU A 57 16.98 -3.14 34.97
C LEU A 57 15.48 -3.16 34.67
N GLY A 58 14.68 -2.51 35.52
CA GLY A 58 13.24 -2.35 35.29
C GLY A 58 12.93 -1.57 34.01
N TYR A 59 13.69 -0.50 33.73
CA TYR A 59 13.54 0.27 32.49
C TYR A 59 13.84 -0.57 31.24
N VAL A 60 14.96 -1.30 31.25
CA VAL A 60 15.33 -2.21 30.16
C VAL A 60 14.25 -3.26 29.96
N LEU A 61 13.71 -3.84 31.04
CA LEU A 61 12.65 -4.84 30.96
C LEU A 61 11.37 -4.26 30.31
N ILE A 62 10.93 -3.07 30.73
CA ILE A 62 9.75 -2.40 30.16
C ILE A 62 9.97 -2.12 28.66
N ILE A 63 11.14 -1.61 28.27
CA ILE A 63 11.47 -1.38 26.87
C ILE A 63 11.40 -2.69 26.09
N VAL A 64 12.06 -3.75 26.57
CA VAL A 64 12.09 -5.04 25.87
C VAL A 64 10.67 -5.57 25.68
N VAL A 65 9.82 -5.52 26.71
CA VAL A 65 8.42 -5.96 26.62
C VAL A 65 7.64 -5.11 25.61
N LEU A 66 7.74 -3.78 25.67
CA LEU A 66 7.07 -2.88 24.73
C LEU A 66 7.56 -3.15 23.29
N THR A 67 8.86 -3.22 23.07
CA THR A 67 9.45 -3.52 21.76
C THR A 67 8.99 -4.87 21.23
N MET A 68 8.94 -5.90 22.06
CA MET A 68 8.45 -7.22 21.66
C MET A 68 6.97 -7.20 21.25
N MET A 69 6.13 -6.50 22.02
CA MET A 69 4.72 -6.32 21.70
C MET A 69 4.52 -5.54 20.38
N PHE A 70 5.22 -4.44 20.19
CA PHE A 70 5.15 -3.65 18.96
C PHE A 70 5.71 -4.42 17.76
N SER A 71 6.82 -5.12 17.94
CA SER A 71 7.45 -5.96 16.93
C SER A 71 6.49 -7.03 16.42
N HIS A 72 5.86 -7.82 17.30
CA HIS A 72 4.91 -8.84 16.89
C HIS A 72 3.66 -8.25 16.20
N ARG A 73 3.20 -7.06 16.61
CA ARG A 73 2.03 -6.41 16.03
C ARG A 73 2.30 -5.79 14.65
N LEU A 74 3.54 -5.33 14.38
CA LEU A 74 3.89 -4.65 13.14
C LEU A 74 4.62 -5.56 12.15
N ILE A 75 5.64 -6.31 12.60
CA ILE A 75 6.53 -7.07 11.71
C ILE A 75 5.79 -8.19 10.97
N GLY A 76 4.90 -8.91 11.67
CA GLY A 76 4.16 -10.03 11.09
C GLY A 76 3.31 -9.65 9.85
N PRO A 77 2.48 -8.59 9.93
CA PRO A 77 1.77 -8.07 8.76
C PRO A 77 2.71 -7.64 7.63
N PHE A 78 3.82 -6.94 7.93
CA PHE A 78 4.76 -6.48 6.91
C PHE A 78 5.47 -7.61 6.17
N GLU A 79 5.87 -8.67 6.87
CA GLU A 79 6.51 -9.84 6.25
C GLU A 79 5.57 -10.55 5.26
N ARG A 80 4.29 -10.71 5.64
CA ARG A 80 3.27 -11.27 4.75
C ARG A 80 3.07 -10.41 3.51
N LEU A 81 2.91 -9.11 3.71
CA LEU A 81 2.74 -8.14 2.62
C LEU A 81 3.94 -8.14 1.67
N ASN A 82 5.16 -8.25 2.20
CA ASN A 82 6.38 -8.34 1.40
C ASN A 82 6.38 -9.61 0.54
N THR A 83 5.93 -10.74 1.09
CA THR A 83 5.82 -12.00 0.35
C THR A 83 4.79 -11.90 -0.78
N GLU A 84 3.62 -11.35 -0.50
CA GLU A 84 2.59 -11.14 -1.54
C GLU A 84 3.05 -10.14 -2.61
N MET A 85 3.76 -9.08 -2.22
CA MET A 85 4.30 -8.09 -3.14
C MET A 85 5.35 -8.68 -4.09
N ARG A 86 6.19 -9.61 -3.61
CA ARG A 86 7.17 -10.32 -4.47
C ARG A 86 6.48 -11.12 -5.58
N LEU A 87 5.31 -11.68 -5.32
CA LEU A 87 4.51 -12.44 -6.29
C LEU A 87 3.78 -11.51 -7.28
N ILE A 88 3.31 -10.35 -6.81
CA ILE A 88 2.80 -9.31 -7.71
C ILE A 88 3.91 -8.83 -8.65
N ARG A 89 5.14 -8.67 -8.15
CA ARG A 89 6.31 -8.27 -8.96
C ARG A 89 6.64 -9.26 -10.07
N SER A 90 6.32 -10.55 -9.93
CA SER A 90 6.48 -11.53 -11.02
C SER A 90 5.42 -11.43 -12.12
N GLY A 91 4.54 -10.43 -12.07
CA GLY A 91 3.57 -10.13 -13.13
C GLY A 91 2.15 -10.61 -12.84
N GLU A 92 1.89 -11.17 -11.66
CA GLU A 92 0.56 -11.62 -11.24
C GLU A 92 -0.30 -10.46 -10.69
N TYR A 93 -0.58 -9.46 -11.54
CA TYR A 93 -1.33 -8.25 -11.15
C TYR A 93 -2.79 -8.51 -10.75
N HIS A 94 -3.35 -9.69 -11.02
CA HIS A 94 -4.68 -10.09 -10.56
C HIS A 94 -4.73 -10.31 -9.03
N ARG A 95 -3.56 -10.60 -8.43
CA ARG A 95 -3.49 -10.83 -6.99
C ARG A 95 -3.79 -9.54 -6.22
N ARG A 96 -4.43 -9.69 -5.07
CA ARG A 96 -4.74 -8.59 -4.16
C ARG A 96 -4.06 -8.85 -2.83
N LEU A 97 -3.56 -7.77 -2.24
CA LEU A 97 -2.93 -7.80 -0.94
C LEU A 97 -3.99 -7.99 0.14
N GLY A 98 -3.77 -8.97 1.02
CA GLY A 98 -4.68 -9.34 2.10
C GLY A 98 -4.27 -8.73 3.45
N VAL A 99 -5.25 -8.23 4.20
CA VAL A 99 -5.06 -7.73 5.58
C VAL A 99 -6.15 -8.30 6.49
N ARG A 100 -5.78 -8.63 7.74
CA ARG A 100 -6.74 -9.13 8.74
C ARG A 100 -7.56 -7.99 9.32
N LYS A 101 -8.75 -8.31 9.83
CA LYS A 101 -9.64 -7.35 10.51
C LYS A 101 -9.04 -6.75 11.79
N ASN A 102 -8.07 -7.42 12.40
CA ASN A 102 -7.39 -6.94 13.61
C ASN A 102 -6.05 -6.25 13.30
N ASP A 103 -5.60 -6.28 12.04
CA ASP A 103 -4.42 -5.53 11.64
C ASP A 103 -4.69 -4.03 11.76
N ASP A 104 -3.61 -3.29 11.96
CA ASP A 104 -3.65 -1.86 12.15
C ASP A 104 -4.40 -1.15 10.99
N ILE A 105 -5.26 -0.19 11.34
CA ILE A 105 -6.12 0.50 10.38
C ILE A 105 -5.33 1.27 9.32
N TYR A 106 -4.13 1.77 9.65
CA TYR A 106 -3.24 2.43 8.69
C TYR A 106 -2.70 1.44 7.67
N ILE A 107 -2.28 0.25 8.12
CA ILE A 107 -1.86 -0.83 7.22
C ILE A 107 -3.02 -1.19 6.29
N ARG A 108 -4.24 -1.34 6.82
CA ARG A 108 -5.40 -1.63 5.97
C ARG A 108 -5.70 -0.54 4.95
N SER A 109 -5.62 0.72 5.36
CA SER A 109 -5.86 1.85 4.45
C SER A 109 -4.80 1.90 3.35
N PHE A 110 -3.53 1.72 3.71
CA PHE A 110 -2.42 1.66 2.75
C PHE A 110 -2.61 0.53 1.75
N ILE A 111 -2.96 -0.67 2.23
CA ILE A 111 -3.19 -1.85 1.38
C ILE A 111 -4.37 -1.66 0.42
N LYS A 112 -5.41 -0.93 0.84
CA LYS A 112 -6.50 -0.56 -0.05
C LYS A 112 -6.01 0.31 -1.22
N GLU A 113 -5.21 1.34 -0.95
CA GLU A 113 -4.65 2.21 -2.00
C GLU A 113 -3.73 1.42 -2.94
N VAL A 114 -2.89 0.54 -2.40
CA VAL A 114 -2.04 -0.34 -3.21
C VAL A 114 -2.88 -1.23 -4.12
N ASN A 115 -3.95 -1.84 -3.60
CA ASN A 115 -4.86 -2.65 -4.41
C ASN A 115 -5.56 -1.85 -5.53
N MET A 116 -5.83 -0.56 -5.32
CA MET A 116 -6.35 0.32 -6.39
C MET A 116 -5.32 0.55 -7.49
N ILE A 117 -4.03 0.71 -7.12
CA ILE A 117 -2.94 0.81 -8.09
C ILE A 117 -2.82 -0.50 -8.89
N LEU A 118 -2.90 -1.65 -8.22
CA LEU A 118 -2.85 -2.95 -8.90
C LEU A 118 -4.01 -3.15 -9.87
N GLU A 119 -5.21 -2.69 -9.52
CA GLU A 119 -6.35 -2.72 -10.43
C GLU A 119 -6.12 -1.85 -11.67
N ALA A 120 -5.49 -0.67 -11.52
CA ALA A 120 -5.13 0.17 -12.66
C ALA A 120 -4.09 -0.52 -13.56
N CYS A 121 -3.06 -1.12 -12.97
CA CYS A 121 -2.04 -1.88 -13.71
C CYS A 121 -2.64 -3.09 -14.44
N GLU A 122 -3.58 -3.81 -13.82
CA GLU A 122 -4.26 -4.94 -14.44
C GLU A 122 -5.10 -4.50 -15.65
N LYS A 123 -5.84 -3.39 -15.53
CA LYS A 123 -6.61 -2.82 -16.65
C LYS A 123 -5.71 -2.41 -17.82
N GLU A 124 -4.58 -1.79 -17.53
CA GLU A 124 -3.60 -1.40 -18.55
C GLU A 124 -3.01 -2.63 -19.27
N GLN A 125 -2.68 -3.69 -18.52
CA GLN A 125 -2.23 -4.95 -19.08
C GLN A 125 -3.29 -5.61 -19.97
N GLN A 126 -4.54 -5.65 -19.52
CA GLN A 126 -5.64 -6.20 -20.31
C GLN A 126 -5.86 -5.40 -21.60
N TYR A 127 -5.87 -4.08 -21.51
CA TYR A 127 -5.96 -3.20 -22.67
C TYR A 127 -4.83 -3.44 -23.67
N LYS A 128 -3.58 -3.56 -23.21
CA LYS A 128 -2.44 -3.86 -24.08
C LYS A 128 -2.60 -5.21 -24.78
N LYS A 129 -3.06 -6.25 -24.08
CA LYS A 129 -3.32 -7.57 -24.67
C LYS A 129 -4.41 -7.50 -25.74
N GLU A 130 -5.50 -6.78 -25.48
CA GLU A 130 -6.59 -6.59 -26.44
C GLU A 130 -6.13 -5.80 -27.67
N LEU A 131 -5.34 -4.75 -27.48
CA LEU A 131 -4.77 -3.96 -28.57
C LEU A 131 -3.89 -4.83 -29.47
N ILE A 132 -3.00 -5.65 -28.89
CA ILE A 132 -2.14 -6.58 -29.65
C ILE A 132 -3.00 -7.57 -30.45
N ARG A 133 -4.01 -8.17 -29.82
CA ARG A 133 -4.92 -9.12 -30.52
C ARG A 133 -5.66 -8.46 -31.68
N ASN A 134 -6.11 -7.22 -31.50
CA ASN A 134 -6.82 -6.49 -32.54
C ASN A 134 -5.88 -6.13 -33.71
N ILE A 135 -4.64 -5.72 -33.42
CA ILE A 135 -3.62 -5.44 -34.43
C ILE A 135 -3.29 -6.72 -35.21
N ASP A 136 -3.08 -7.85 -34.52
CA ASP A 136 -2.78 -9.15 -35.13
C ASP A 136 -3.90 -9.60 -36.08
N SER A 137 -5.16 -9.49 -35.63
CA SER A 137 -6.33 -9.78 -36.47
C SER A 137 -6.41 -8.87 -37.71
N GLU A 138 -6.16 -7.57 -37.58
CA GLU A 138 -6.16 -6.65 -38.73
C GLU A 138 -5.01 -6.93 -39.71
N LEU A 139 -3.84 -7.29 -39.21
CA LEU A 139 -2.69 -7.71 -40.03
C LEU A 139 -3.01 -9.00 -40.81
N MET A 140 -3.56 -10.02 -40.15
CA MET A 140 -3.98 -11.25 -40.81
C MET A 140 -5.02 -10.99 -41.91
N ASN A 141 -5.97 -10.09 -41.66
CA ASN A 141 -6.93 -9.68 -42.68
C ASN A 141 -6.26 -8.98 -43.88
N ILE A 142 -5.22 -8.19 -43.65
CA ILE A 142 -4.45 -7.57 -44.75
C ILE A 142 -3.69 -8.64 -45.55
N ILE A 143 -3.10 -9.62 -44.88
CA ILE A 143 -2.38 -10.74 -45.53
C ILE A 143 -3.35 -11.54 -46.41
N ALA A 144 -4.51 -11.94 -45.88
CA ALA A 144 -5.52 -12.67 -46.65
C ALA A 144 -5.96 -11.89 -47.91
N LEU A 145 -6.16 -10.57 -47.78
CA LEU A 145 -6.51 -9.71 -48.92
C LEU A 145 -5.40 -9.65 -49.98
N ILE A 146 -4.13 -9.73 -49.59
CA ILE A 146 -2.99 -9.76 -50.53
C ILE A 146 -2.96 -11.10 -51.27
N GLU A 147 -3.21 -12.20 -50.55
CA GLU A 147 -3.21 -13.57 -51.10
C GLU A 147 -4.39 -13.81 -52.07
N GLU A 148 -5.54 -13.18 -51.83
CA GLU A 148 -6.75 -13.31 -52.68
C GLU A 148 -6.68 -12.58 -54.04
N GLY A 149 -5.66 -11.74 -54.27
CA GLY A 149 -5.40 -11.09 -55.56
C GLY A 149 -5.98 -9.67 -55.71
N GLU A 150 -5.06 -8.70 -55.81
CA GLU A 150 -5.21 -7.25 -56.02
C GLU A 150 -6.24 -6.49 -55.14
N PRO A 151 -5.96 -6.34 -53.84
CA PRO A 151 -6.54 -5.24 -53.09
C PRO A 151 -6.02 -3.90 -53.65
N SER A 152 -6.92 -3.01 -54.06
CA SER A 152 -6.53 -1.67 -54.52
C SER A 152 -5.61 -1.01 -53.49
N LYS A 153 -4.54 -0.37 -53.96
CA LYS A 153 -3.53 0.31 -53.14
C LYS A 153 -4.16 1.25 -52.10
N ASP A 154 -5.32 1.83 -52.43
CA ASP A 154 -6.08 2.72 -51.55
C ASP A 154 -6.75 1.97 -50.38
N LYS A 155 -7.35 0.79 -50.63
CA LYS A 155 -7.92 -0.05 -49.55
C LYS A 155 -6.84 -0.49 -48.56
N MET A 156 -5.66 -0.84 -49.04
CA MET A 156 -4.54 -1.21 -48.18
C MET A 156 -4.05 -0.02 -47.35
N ARG A 157 -3.88 1.14 -47.98
CA ARG A 157 -3.49 2.39 -47.31
C ARG A 157 -4.48 2.79 -46.22
N GLU A 158 -5.78 2.67 -46.48
CA GLU A 158 -6.83 3.01 -45.52
C GLU A 158 -6.77 2.11 -44.26
N ARG A 159 -6.57 0.80 -44.43
CA ARG A 159 -6.44 -0.13 -43.30
C ARG A 159 -5.17 0.08 -42.50
N VAL A 160 -4.04 0.31 -43.16
CA VAL A 160 -2.79 0.65 -42.46
C VAL A 160 -2.92 1.95 -41.67
N LEU A 161 -3.63 2.95 -42.21
CA LEU A 161 -3.95 4.19 -41.50
C LEU A 161 -4.89 3.96 -40.31
N ALA A 162 -5.84 3.03 -40.42
CA ALA A 162 -6.72 2.64 -39.30
C ALA A 162 -5.92 2.00 -38.15
N ILE A 163 -5.00 1.09 -38.45
CA ILE A 163 -4.07 0.50 -37.47
C ILE A 163 -3.23 1.60 -36.82
N HIS A 164 -2.63 2.49 -37.63
CA HIS A 164 -1.81 3.58 -37.13
C HIS A 164 -2.58 4.53 -36.19
N LYS A 165 -3.83 4.87 -36.52
CA LYS A 165 -4.70 5.69 -35.66
C LYS A 165 -5.00 5.00 -34.33
N LYS A 166 -5.29 3.70 -34.34
CA LYS A 166 -5.52 2.91 -33.12
C LYS A 166 -4.25 2.82 -32.25
N LEU A 167 -3.07 2.79 -32.87
CA LEU A 167 -1.78 2.79 -32.18
C LEU A 167 -1.44 4.14 -31.54
N LYS A 168 -1.88 5.26 -32.14
CA LYS A 168 -1.58 6.63 -31.70
C LYS A 168 -2.56 7.18 -30.64
N TRP A 169 -3.71 6.54 -30.46
CA TRP A 169 -4.72 6.93 -29.46
C TRP A 169 -4.41 6.66 -27.95
N PRO A 170 -3.30 6.05 -27.49
CA PRO A 170 -3.08 5.85 -26.05
C PRO A 170 -2.69 7.11 -25.25
N GLU A 171 -2.24 8.20 -25.88
CA GLU A 171 -1.64 9.33 -25.13
C GLU A 171 -2.64 10.30 -24.46
N GLY A 172 -3.95 10.17 -24.70
CA GLY A 172 -4.90 11.26 -24.42
C GLY A 172 -5.94 11.06 -23.31
N LYS A 173 -6.02 9.90 -22.63
CA LYS A 173 -7.15 9.62 -21.70
C LYS A 173 -6.80 9.35 -20.23
N THR A 174 -5.55 9.48 -19.82
CA THR A 174 -5.18 9.31 -18.39
C THR A 174 -5.30 10.60 -17.57
N GLN A 175 -5.65 11.74 -18.17
CA GLN A 175 -5.98 12.98 -17.48
C GLN A 175 -7.43 13.40 -17.81
N GLY A 176 -8.39 12.79 -17.15
CA GLY A 176 -9.79 13.08 -17.46
C GLY A 176 -10.80 12.44 -16.53
N ASN A 177 -10.50 12.33 -15.23
CA ASN A 177 -11.57 12.27 -14.22
C ASN A 177 -11.07 12.69 -12.83
N GLN A 178 -10.58 13.93 -12.74
CA GLN A 178 -10.56 14.71 -11.49
C GLN A 178 -11.29 16.04 -11.76
N SER A 179 -12.59 15.98 -12.01
CA SER A 179 -13.51 17.11 -11.88
C SER A 179 -14.93 16.55 -11.82
N GLY A 180 -15.41 16.30 -10.61
CA GLY A 180 -16.76 15.77 -10.41
C GLY A 180 -17.03 15.26 -9.00
N VAL A 181 -17.22 16.21 -8.07
CA VAL A 181 -17.90 16.07 -6.76
C VAL A 181 -17.12 15.56 -5.56
#